data_AF-G2ZRJ4-F1
#
_entry.id   AF-G2ZRJ4-F1
#
_cell.length_a   1.000
_cell.length_b   1.000
_cell.length_c   1.000
_cell.angle_alpha   90.00
_cell.angle_beta   90.00
_cell.angle_gamma   90.00
#
_symmetry.space_group_name_H-M   'P 1'
#
loop_
_entity.id
_entity.type
_entity.pdbx_description
1 polymer ?
#
loop_
_entity_poly.entity_id
_entity_poly.type
_entity_poly.pdbx_seq_one_letter_code
_entity_poly.pdbx_strand_id
1 'polypeptide(L)'
;MQTWAIERYRGCSIHVLAVLGGGSGFQYAYSGFVCSPKSDAMAYPDLQRFHHVSAAFDSADEAISAGVEEGRVIIEGWLGAGRVPAGRRGESRVAQRV
;
A
#
# COMPACT_ATOMS: atom_id res chain seq x y z
N MET A 1 -4.68 -13.70 -19.49
CA MET A 1 -4.62 -12.26 -19.16
C MET A 1 -4.28 -12.16 -17.68
N GLN A 2 -3.23 -11.43 -17.31
CA GLN A 2 -2.97 -11.11 -15.90
C GLN A 2 -3.90 -9.94 -15.52
N THR A 3 -4.73 -10.14 -14.52
CA THR A 3 -5.74 -9.17 -14.09
C THR A 3 -5.45 -8.75 -12.65
N TRP A 4 -5.60 -7.46 -12.37
CA TRP A 4 -5.50 -6.94 -11.01
C TRP A 4 -6.68 -7.41 -10.18
N ALA A 5 -6.39 -8.08 -9.06
CA ALA A 5 -7.35 -8.26 -7.98
C ALA A 5 -7.45 -6.95 -7.19
N ILE A 6 -8.68 -6.47 -6.99
CA ILE A 6 -8.94 -5.21 -6.29
C ILE A 6 -9.81 -5.48 -5.08
N GLU A 7 -9.29 -5.17 -3.90
CA GLU A 7 -10.04 -5.27 -2.63
C GLU A 7 -10.17 -3.90 -1.96
N ARG A 8 -11.26 -3.72 -1.19
CA ARG A 8 -11.50 -2.52 -0.39
C ARG A 8 -11.38 -2.85 1.09
N TYR A 9 -10.58 -2.06 1.79
CA TYR A 9 -10.36 -2.24 3.22
C TYR A 9 -10.22 -0.87 3.90
N ARG A 10 -11.03 -0.59 4.94
CA ARG A 10 -11.02 0.68 5.69
C ARG A 10 -11.09 1.96 4.84
N GLY A 11 -11.76 1.90 3.69
CA GLY A 11 -11.85 3.01 2.73
C GLY A 11 -10.65 3.15 1.78
N CYS A 12 -9.57 2.40 2.01
CA CYS A 12 -8.45 2.25 1.09
C CYS A 12 -8.76 1.21 0.02
N SER A 13 -7.99 1.20 -1.07
CA SER A 13 -8.02 0.14 -2.08
C SER A 13 -6.68 -0.59 -2.15
N ILE A 14 -6.74 -1.91 -2.14
CA ILE A 14 -5.60 -2.81 -2.30
C ILE A 14 -5.67 -3.39 -3.71
N HIS A 15 -4.59 -3.28 -4.47
CA HIS A 15 -4.48 -3.82 -5.82
C HIS A 15 -3.36 -4.86 -5.81
N VAL A 16 -3.65 -6.08 -6.23
CA VAL A 16 -2.69 -7.19 -6.26
C VAL A 16 -2.67 -7.83 -7.63
N LEU A 17 -1.48 -8.11 -8.12
CA LEU A 17 -1.22 -8.82 -9.36
C LEU A 17 -0.40 -10.06 -9.03
N ALA A 18 -0.97 -11.24 -9.26
CA ALA A 18 -0.20 -12.47 -9.28
C ALA A 18 0.66 -12.53 -10.54
N VAL A 19 1.94 -12.86 -10.35
CA VAL A 19 2.93 -13.00 -11.41
C VAL A 19 3.52 -14.40 -11.35
N LEU A 20 3.68 -15.05 -12.50
CA LEU A 20 4.39 -16.31 -12.60
C LEU A 20 5.88 -16.08 -12.29
N GLY A 21 6.42 -16.85 -11.35
CA GLY A 21 7.85 -16.86 -11.05
C GLY A 21 8.68 -17.41 -12.21
N GLY A 22 9.88 -16.87 -12.41
CA GLY A 22 10.78 -17.28 -13.50
C GLY A 22 11.53 -18.61 -13.30
N GLY A 23 11.05 -19.50 -12.42
CA GLY A 23 11.72 -20.74 -12.04
C GLY A 23 11.17 -21.99 -12.76
N SER A 24 11.80 -23.14 -12.49
CA SER A 24 11.40 -24.46 -13.04
C SER A 24 10.11 -25.04 -12.43
N GLY A 25 9.61 -24.44 -11.34
CA GLY A 25 8.29 -24.70 -10.79
C GLY A 25 7.33 -23.59 -11.19
N PHE A 26 6.09 -23.95 -11.55
CA PHE A 26 5.00 -23.01 -11.82
C PHE A 26 4.50 -22.31 -10.54
N GLN A 27 5.43 -21.74 -9.78
CA GLN A 27 5.12 -21.02 -8.55
C GLN A 27 4.84 -19.56 -8.86
N TYR A 28 3.94 -18.98 -8.08
CA TYR A 28 3.50 -17.62 -8.21
C TYR A 28 4.22 -16.73 -7.20
N ALA A 29 4.37 -15.49 -7.59
CA ALA A 29 4.78 -14.34 -6.82
C ALA A 29 3.65 -13.29 -6.91
N TYR A 30 3.76 -12.18 -6.20
CA TYR A 30 2.85 -11.06 -6.39
C TYR A 30 3.53 -9.70 -6.34
N SER A 31 2.92 -8.74 -7.00
CA SER A 31 3.18 -7.32 -6.80
C SER A 31 1.86 -6.62 -6.51
N GLY A 32 1.90 -5.59 -5.66
CA GLY A 32 0.70 -4.87 -5.31
C GLY A 32 0.98 -3.41 -4.94
N PHE A 33 -0.11 -2.68 -4.76
CA PHE A 33 -0.07 -1.35 -4.18
C PHE A 33 -1.36 -1.06 -3.40
N VAL A 34 -1.23 -0.24 -2.37
CA VAL A 34 -2.36 0.32 -1.63
C VAL A 34 -2.53 1.79 -1.99
N CYS A 35 -3.78 2.23 -2.10
CA CYS A 35 -4.13 3.65 -2.23
C CYS A 35 -4.93 4.09 -1.01
N SER A 36 -4.58 5.24 -0.45
CA SER A 36 -5.38 5.87 0.61
C SER A 36 -6.76 6.28 0.07
N PRO A 37 -7.75 6.51 0.94
CA PRO A 37 -9.07 6.91 0.50
C PRO A 37 -8.96 8.19 -0.33
N LYS A 38 -9.66 8.26 -1.46
CA LYS A 38 -9.77 9.51 -2.21
C LYS A 38 -10.36 10.57 -1.28
N SER A 39 -9.59 11.63 -1.04
CA SER A 39 -10.09 12.82 -0.36
C SER A 39 -10.74 13.74 -1.38
N ASP A 40 -11.82 14.43 -0.99
CA ASP A 40 -12.41 15.49 -1.81
C ASP A 40 -11.48 16.71 -1.96
N ALA A 41 -10.43 16.80 -1.13
CA ALA A 41 -9.35 17.75 -1.33
C ALA A 41 -8.53 17.34 -2.57
N MET A 42 -8.04 18.32 -3.35
CA MET A 42 -7.14 18.17 -4.50
C MET A 42 -5.76 17.55 -4.15
N ALA A 43 -5.66 16.77 -3.08
CA ALA A 43 -4.50 15.99 -2.70
C ALA A 43 -4.47 14.68 -3.50
N TYR A 44 -3.30 14.33 -4.02
CA TYR A 44 -3.09 13.01 -4.59
C TYR A 44 -3.22 11.95 -3.47
N PRO A 45 -3.92 10.83 -3.72
CA PRO A 45 -3.99 9.75 -2.75
C PRO A 45 -2.59 9.19 -2.49
N ASP A 46 -2.29 8.87 -1.24
CA ASP A 46 -1.05 8.18 -0.87
C ASP A 46 -1.04 6.82 -1.53
N LEU A 47 0.07 6.51 -2.21
CA LEU A 47 0.28 5.23 -2.89
C LEU A 47 1.53 4.57 -2.34
N GLN A 48 1.38 3.37 -1.79
CA GLN A 48 2.51 2.55 -1.37
C GLN A 48 2.51 1.23 -2.12
N ARG A 49 3.63 0.93 -2.76
CA ARG A 49 3.86 -0.32 -3.49
C ARG A 49 4.48 -1.37 -2.57
N PHE A 50 4.14 -2.62 -2.83
CA PHE A 50 4.69 -3.78 -2.15
C PHE A 50 4.84 -4.94 -3.15
N HIS A 51 5.70 -5.89 -2.83
CA HIS A 51 5.96 -7.01 -3.72
C HIS A 51 6.62 -8.16 -2.97
N HIS A 52 6.32 -9.37 -3.39
CA HIS A 52 6.99 -10.58 -2.93
C HIS A 52 7.69 -11.22 -4.12
N VAL A 53 9.02 -11.09 -4.19
CA VAL A 53 9.83 -11.53 -5.35
C VAL A 53 10.04 -13.05 -5.36
N SER A 54 9.98 -13.70 -4.19
CA SER A 54 10.12 -15.16 -4.11
C SER A 54 8.90 -15.83 -4.70
N ALA A 55 9.10 -16.74 -5.65
CA ALA A 55 8.03 -17.58 -6.18
C ALA A 55 7.68 -18.64 -5.13
N ALA A 56 6.79 -18.29 -4.20
CA ALA A 56 6.52 -19.05 -2.98
C ALA A 56 5.09 -19.61 -2.90
N PHE A 57 4.24 -19.32 -3.89
CA PHE A 57 2.82 -19.69 -3.88
C PHE A 57 2.53 -20.74 -4.93
N ASP A 58 1.70 -21.74 -4.60
CA ASP A 58 1.39 -22.83 -5.53
C ASP A 58 0.26 -22.46 -6.50
N SER A 59 -0.41 -21.33 -6.27
CA SER A 59 -1.45 -20.79 -7.14
C SER A 59 -1.49 -19.26 -7.19
N ALA A 60 -2.14 -18.72 -8.24
CA ALA A 60 -2.38 -17.29 -8.36
C ALA A 60 -3.30 -16.77 -7.24
N ASP A 61 -4.31 -17.55 -6.82
CA ASP A 61 -5.24 -17.17 -5.76
C ASP A 61 -4.55 -17.08 -4.40
N GLU A 62 -3.62 -18.00 -4.10
CA GLU A 62 -2.80 -17.91 -2.88
C GLU A 62 -1.90 -16.68 -2.89
N ALA A 63 -1.25 -16.38 -4.02
CA ALA A 63 -0.43 -15.17 -4.16
C ALA A 63 -1.28 -13.89 -4.00
N ILE A 64 -2.50 -13.88 -4.55
CA ILE A 64 -3.45 -12.76 -4.38
C ILE A 64 -3.87 -12.61 -2.92
N SER A 65 -4.27 -13.70 -2.27
CA SER A 65 -4.71 -13.70 -0.86
C SER A 65 -3.60 -13.20 0.07
N ALA A 66 -2.37 -13.68 -0.13
CA ALA A 66 -1.19 -13.22 0.61
C ALA A 66 -0.92 -11.73 0.38
N GLY A 67 -0.98 -11.26 -0.88
CA GLY A 67 -0.81 -9.84 -1.20
C GLY A 67 -1.91 -8.94 -0.64
N VAL A 68 -3.15 -9.44 -0.56
CA VAL A 68 -4.25 -8.72 0.10
C VAL A 68 -3.96 -8.54 1.59
N GLU A 69 -3.51 -9.60 2.26
CA GLU A 69 -3.21 -9.55 3.68
C GLU A 69 -2.03 -8.61 3.99
N GLU A 70 -0.97 -8.61 3.17
CA GLU A 70 0.11 -7.62 3.28
C GLU A 70 -0.42 -6.19 3.09
N GLY A 71 -1.29 -5.98 2.10
CA GLY A 71 -1.96 -4.69 1.88
C GLY A 71 -2.76 -4.21 3.09
N ARG A 72 -3.46 -5.12 3.80
CA ARG A 72 -4.17 -4.78 5.04
C ARG A 72 -3.21 -4.37 6.16
N VAL A 73 -2.10 -5.08 6.34
CA VAL A 73 -1.07 -4.71 7.33
C VAL A 73 -0.52 -3.31 7.07
N ILE A 74 -0.26 -2.96 5.81
CA ILE A 74 0.17 -1.60 5.43
C ILE A 74 -0.88 -0.56 5.82
N ILE A 75 -2.16 -0.82 5.51
CA ILE A 75 -3.26 0.09 5.83
C ILE A 75 -3.43 0.26 7.34
N GLU A 76 -3.37 -0.82 8.11
CA GLU A 76 -3.42 -0.74 9.58
C GLU A 76 -2.20 0.04 10.13
N GLY A 77 -1.02 -0.09 9.51
CA GLY A 77 0.13 0.75 9.80
C GLY A 77 -0.13 2.24 9.56
N TRP A 78 -0.76 2.59 8.44
CA TRP A 78 -1.14 3.97 8.12
C TRP A 78 -2.16 4.57 9.10
N LEU A 79 -3.12 3.74 9.54
CA LEU A 79 -4.20 4.19 10.43
C LEU A 79 -3.80 4.18 11.91
N GLY A 80 -2.94 3.24 12.31
CA GLY A 80 -2.42 3.08 13.66
C GLY A 80 -1.26 4.02 13.99
N ALA A 81 -0.43 4.38 13.00
CA ALA A 81 0.49 5.51 13.10
C ALA A 81 -0.34 6.80 12.93
N GLY A 82 -1.07 7.17 13.99
CA GLY A 82 -2.01 8.29 13.97
C GLY A 82 -1.45 9.47 13.20
N ARG A 83 -2.24 10.01 12.25
CA ARG A 83 -1.97 11.28 11.58
C ARG A 83 -1.51 12.28 12.63
N VAL A 84 -0.21 12.48 12.77
CA VAL A 84 0.32 13.68 13.41
C VAL A 84 -0.16 14.79 12.48
N PRO A 85 -1.10 15.67 12.91
CA PRO A 85 -1.48 16.78 12.07
C PRO A 85 -0.19 17.54 11.80
N ALA A 86 0.19 17.67 10.53
CA ALA A 86 1.34 18.44 10.11
C ALA A 86 1.21 19.82 10.75
N GLY A 87 1.94 20.03 11.84
CA GLY A 87 1.92 21.27 12.59
C GLY A 87 2.25 22.37 11.60
N ARG A 88 1.34 23.33 11.49
CA ARG A 88 1.51 24.57 10.75
C ARG A 88 2.78 25.24 11.30
N ARG A 89 3.94 24.96 10.69
CA ARG A 89 5.22 25.59 11.02
C ARG A 89 5.27 26.96 10.37
N GLY A 90 4.43 27.85 10.90
CA GLY A 90 4.40 29.25 10.56
C GLY A 90 4.27 30.03 11.85
N GLU A 91 5.39 30.22 12.55
CA GLU A 91 5.62 31.34 13.46
C GLU A 91 7.10 31.34 13.83
N SER A 92 7.91 31.97 12.97
CA SER A 92 9.21 32.49 13.36
C SER A 92 8.95 33.60 14.38
N ARG A 93 9.10 33.30 15.67
CA ARG A 93 9.23 34.33 16.70
C ARG A 93 10.49 35.12 16.43
N VAL A 94 10.32 36.26 15.75
CA VAL A 94 11.22 37.41 15.89
C VAL A 94 11.04 37.91 17.32
N ALA A 95 12.02 37.63 18.19
CA ALA A 95 12.21 38.39 19.43
C ALA A 95 13.57 38.06 20.08
N GLN A 96 14.55 38.95 19.89
CA GLN A 96 15.40 39.60 20.90
C GLN A 96 16.54 40.32 20.17
N ARG A 97 16.49 41.65 20.04
CA ARG A 97 16.68 42.76 21.01
C ARG A 97 18.12 43.26 20.98
N VAL A 98 18.20 44.58 20.79
CA VAL A 98 19.34 45.49 20.82
C VAL A 98 19.93 45.55 22.22
#